data_AF-A0A5N8W3S9-F1
#
_entry.id   AF-A0A5N8W3S9-F1
#
_cell.length_a   1.000
_cell.length_b   1.000
_cell.length_c   1.000
_cell.angle_alpha   90.00
_cell.angle_beta   90.00
_cell.angle_gamma   90.00
#
_symmetry.space_group_name_H-M   'P 1'
#
loop_
_entity.id
_entity.type
_entity.pdbx_description
1 polymer ?
#
loop_
_entity_poly.entity_id
_entity_poly.type
_entity_poly.pdbx_seq_one_letter_code
_entity_poly.pdbx_strand_id
1 'polypeptide(L)'
;MRAAVRLVAERGTTAIPVTDLAEAADVSRQLVYLQFGDRDTLLVEAAVDLVGRELLPRAESASELVRPRVLVMARHFAEHRAFYRAMLTGSCAFAMTRTLNGLFSSLNRKATHELFGELDPDTAQDLAAFVAGGTGTVVNDWLIDGDDPLDPEELTNRLLRLGAVFARTHHAPSAEGHAR
;
A
#
# COMPACT_ATOMS: atom_id res chain seq x y z
N MET A 1 -7.68 -10.86 -12.92
CA MET A 1 -7.21 -9.64 -12.20
C MET A 1 -7.31 -8.36 -13.02
N ARG A 2 -6.64 -8.21 -14.17
CA ARG A 2 -6.70 -6.96 -14.99
C ARG A 2 -8.11 -6.46 -15.31
N ALA A 3 -9.04 -7.35 -15.67
CA ALA A 3 -10.44 -7.00 -15.93
C ALA A 3 -11.13 -6.37 -14.70
N ALA A 4 -10.85 -6.88 -13.49
CA ALA A 4 -11.40 -6.36 -12.25
C ALA A 4 -10.87 -4.94 -11.94
N VAL A 5 -9.55 -4.73 -12.09
CA VAL A 5 -8.93 -3.40 -11.91
C VAL A 5 -9.59 -2.37 -12.84
N ARG A 6 -9.70 -2.70 -14.13
CA ARG A 6 -10.31 -1.82 -15.13
C ARG A 6 -11.78 -1.51 -14.81
N LEU A 7 -12.60 -2.53 -14.59
CA LEU A 7 -14.03 -2.32 -14.34
C LEU A 7 -14.28 -1.53 -13.04
N VAL A 8 -13.54 -1.81 -11.96
CA VAL A 8 -13.65 -1.06 -10.70
C VAL A 8 -13.20 0.39 -10.87
N ALA A 9 -12.17 0.66 -11.66
CA ALA A 9 -11.77 2.04 -11.99
C ALA A 9 -12.87 2.79 -12.77
N GLU A 10 -13.57 2.12 -13.67
CA GLU A 10 -14.63 2.72 -14.50
C GLU A 10 -15.97 2.92 -13.75
N ARG A 11 -16.34 1.98 -12.86
CA ARG A 11 -17.71 1.87 -12.32
C ARG A 11 -17.78 1.85 -10.79
N GLY A 12 -16.64 1.85 -10.09
CA GLY A 12 -16.57 1.61 -8.65
C GLY A 12 -16.89 0.16 -8.25
N THR A 13 -16.83 -0.17 -6.97
CA THR A 13 -17.03 -1.56 -6.49
C THR A 13 -18.50 -1.97 -6.37
N THR A 14 -19.39 -1.03 -6.06
CA THR A 14 -20.80 -1.33 -5.73
C THR A 14 -21.60 -1.81 -6.93
N ALA A 15 -21.30 -1.28 -8.12
CA ALA A 15 -22.07 -1.51 -9.34
C ALA A 15 -21.61 -2.73 -10.15
N ILE A 16 -20.63 -3.52 -9.67
CA ILE A 16 -20.02 -4.59 -10.46
C ILE A 16 -20.42 -5.96 -9.89
N PRO A 17 -21.28 -6.72 -10.59
CA PRO A 17 -21.55 -8.12 -10.26
C PRO A 17 -20.43 -9.05 -10.75
N VAL A 18 -20.38 -10.27 -10.20
CA VAL A 18 -19.42 -11.31 -10.63
C VAL A 18 -19.59 -11.70 -12.09
N THR A 19 -20.80 -11.58 -12.65
CA THR A 19 -21.10 -11.82 -14.08
C THR A 19 -20.22 -10.94 -14.97
N ASP A 20 -20.21 -9.63 -14.72
CA ASP A 20 -19.46 -8.65 -15.52
C ASP A 20 -17.95 -8.89 -15.42
N LEU A 21 -17.46 -9.25 -14.23
CA LEU A 21 -16.05 -9.59 -14.01
C LEU A 21 -15.64 -10.85 -14.79
N ALA A 22 -16.50 -11.86 -14.81
CA ALA A 22 -16.25 -13.12 -15.51
C ALA A 22 -16.29 -12.93 -17.03
N GLU A 23 -17.30 -12.21 -17.54
CA GLU A 23 -17.43 -11.86 -18.96
C GLU A 23 -16.26 -11.02 -19.45
N ALA A 24 -15.86 -9.98 -18.71
CA ALA A 24 -14.73 -9.14 -19.07
C ALA A 24 -13.38 -9.87 -19.01
N ALA A 25 -13.30 -11.00 -18.32
CA ALA A 25 -12.11 -11.84 -18.23
C ALA A 25 -12.19 -13.09 -19.14
N ASP A 26 -13.27 -13.26 -19.92
CA ASP A 26 -13.53 -14.43 -20.76
C ASP A 26 -13.45 -15.77 -20.00
N VAL A 27 -14.07 -15.81 -18.82
CA VAL A 27 -14.13 -17.01 -17.97
C VAL A 27 -15.55 -17.28 -17.48
N SER A 28 -15.82 -18.49 -17.01
CA SER A 28 -17.11 -18.80 -16.38
C SER A 28 -17.19 -18.21 -14.97
N ARG A 29 -18.40 -17.83 -14.54
CA ARG A 29 -18.67 -17.43 -13.15
C ARG A 29 -18.29 -18.52 -12.14
N GLN A 30 -18.50 -19.78 -12.51
CA GLN A 30 -18.15 -20.93 -11.68
C GLN A 30 -16.65 -20.98 -11.41
N LEU A 31 -15.81 -20.68 -12.41
CA LEU A 31 -14.37 -20.60 -12.21
C LEU A 31 -14.00 -19.47 -11.24
N VAL A 32 -14.64 -18.30 -11.36
CA VAL A 32 -14.40 -17.18 -10.44
C VAL A 32 -14.71 -17.57 -8.99
N TYR A 33 -15.88 -18.16 -8.74
CA TYR A 33 -16.24 -18.61 -7.39
C TYR A 33 -15.35 -19.75 -6.88
N LEU A 34 -14.91 -20.66 -7.75
CA LEU A 34 -13.99 -21.73 -7.38
C LEU A 34 -12.62 -21.19 -6.93
N GLN A 35 -12.11 -20.14 -7.60
CA GLN A 35 -10.79 -19.60 -7.31
C GLN A 35 -10.78 -18.60 -6.15
N PHE A 36 -11.84 -17.79 -6.01
CA PHE A 36 -11.84 -16.66 -5.07
C PHE A 36 -12.89 -16.75 -3.97
N GLY A 37 -13.85 -17.68 -4.07
CA GLY A 37 -14.94 -17.82 -3.11
C GLY A 37 -16.02 -16.75 -3.24
N ASP A 38 -15.64 -15.48 -3.32
CA ASP A 38 -16.55 -14.36 -3.47
C ASP A 38 -15.94 -13.21 -4.30
N ARG A 39 -16.77 -12.20 -4.60
CA ARG A 39 -16.39 -11.03 -5.39
C ARG A 39 -15.36 -10.18 -4.67
N ASP A 40 -15.58 -9.88 -3.41
CA ASP A 40 -14.78 -8.90 -2.67
C ASP A 40 -13.36 -9.46 -2.45
N THR A 41 -13.23 -10.77 -2.22
CA THR A 41 -11.96 -11.51 -2.23
C THR A 41 -11.25 -11.38 -3.58
N LEU A 42 -11.95 -11.61 -4.71
CA LEU A 42 -11.36 -11.39 -6.05
C LEU A 42 -10.84 -9.95 -6.22
N LEU A 43 -11.57 -8.94 -5.75
CA LEU A 43 -11.14 -7.54 -5.89
C LEU A 43 -9.90 -7.22 -5.06
N VAL A 44 -9.81 -7.75 -3.83
CA VAL A 44 -8.63 -7.59 -2.96
C VAL A 44 -7.42 -8.29 -3.58
N GLU A 45 -7.59 -9.53 -4.06
CA GLU A 45 -6.52 -10.26 -4.75
C GLU A 45 -6.07 -9.56 -6.04
N ALA A 46 -7.00 -8.92 -6.78
CA ALA A 46 -6.64 -8.10 -7.94
C ALA A 46 -5.79 -6.88 -7.57
N ALA A 47 -5.99 -6.31 -6.38
CA ALA A 47 -5.18 -5.20 -5.90
C ALA A 47 -3.77 -5.65 -5.46
N VAL A 48 -3.67 -6.82 -4.81
CA VAL A 48 -2.39 -7.45 -4.47
C VAL A 48 -1.62 -7.81 -5.75
N ASP A 49 -2.29 -8.41 -6.73
CA ASP A 49 -1.71 -8.70 -8.05
C ASP A 49 -1.21 -7.42 -8.74
N LEU A 50 -1.98 -6.34 -8.72
CA LEU A 50 -1.57 -5.05 -9.27
C LEU A 50 -0.30 -4.50 -8.60
N VAL A 51 -0.23 -4.55 -7.26
CA VAL A 51 0.99 -4.16 -6.53
C VAL A 51 2.17 -5.06 -6.88
N GLY A 52 1.96 -6.38 -6.86
CA GLY A 52 3.02 -7.37 -7.12
C GLY A 52 3.58 -7.31 -8.53
N ARG A 53 2.74 -7.05 -9.54
CA ARG A 53 3.16 -7.04 -10.95
C ARG A 53 3.69 -5.69 -11.44
N GLU A 54 3.25 -4.58 -10.86
CA GLU A 54 3.66 -3.23 -11.29
C GLU A 54 4.55 -2.54 -10.26
N LEU A 55 4.09 -2.42 -9.01
CA LEU A 55 4.77 -1.61 -8.01
C LEU A 55 6.07 -2.25 -7.53
N LEU A 56 6.05 -3.52 -7.07
CA LEU A 56 7.23 -4.16 -6.49
C LEU A 56 8.42 -4.20 -7.47
N PRO A 57 8.27 -4.62 -8.74
CA PRO A 57 9.41 -4.65 -9.67
C PRO A 57 9.96 -3.24 -9.96
N ARG A 58 9.09 -2.23 -10.07
CA ARG A 58 9.52 -0.84 -10.27
C ARG A 58 10.27 -0.31 -9.04
N ALA A 59 9.82 -0.63 -7.83
CA ALA A 59 10.46 -0.23 -6.59
C ALA A 59 11.81 -0.92 -6.36
N GLU A 60 11.94 -2.20 -6.75
CA GLU A 60 13.21 -2.94 -6.71
C GLU A 60 14.23 -2.40 -7.72
N SER A 61 13.77 -2.05 -8.93
CA SER A 61 14.62 -1.44 -9.96
C SER A 61 14.98 0.03 -9.68
N ALA A 62 14.24 0.67 -8.76
CA ALA A 62 14.56 2.01 -8.33
C ALA A 62 15.83 1.99 -7.48
N SER A 63 16.58 3.10 -7.53
CA SER A 63 17.78 3.34 -6.73
C SER A 63 17.67 2.81 -5.28
N GLU A 64 18.79 2.41 -4.69
CA GLU A 64 18.88 2.07 -3.26
C GLU A 64 18.48 3.22 -2.33
N LEU A 65 18.35 4.45 -2.86
CA LEU A 65 17.87 5.59 -2.12
C LEU A 65 16.36 5.47 -1.83
N VAL A 66 15.98 5.85 -0.60
CA VAL A 66 14.58 5.79 -0.12
C VAL A 66 13.64 6.66 -0.96
N ARG A 67 14.06 7.88 -1.34
CA ARG A 67 13.20 8.83 -2.05
C ARG A 67 12.67 8.28 -3.40
N PRO A 68 13.50 7.78 -4.33
CA PRO A 68 13.03 7.16 -5.56
C PRO A 68 12.00 6.04 -5.34
N ARG A 69 12.19 5.17 -4.34
CA ARG A 69 11.25 4.09 -4.03
C ARG A 69 9.89 4.62 -3.57
N VAL A 70 9.89 5.61 -2.68
CA VAL A 70 8.65 6.26 -2.22
C VAL A 70 7.94 6.99 -3.38
N LEU A 71 8.69 7.62 -4.27
CA LEU A 71 8.13 8.30 -5.44
C LEU A 71 7.50 7.33 -6.44
N VAL A 72 8.13 6.19 -6.68
CA VAL A 72 7.55 5.11 -7.50
C VAL A 72 6.23 4.61 -6.91
N MET A 73 6.19 4.41 -5.59
CA MET A 73 4.96 4.05 -4.88
C MET A 73 3.87 5.12 -5.03
N ALA A 74 4.19 6.39 -4.79
CA ALA A 74 3.23 7.49 -4.92
C ALA A 74 2.68 7.59 -6.36
N ARG A 75 3.54 7.48 -7.37
CA ARG A 75 3.14 7.50 -8.78
C ARG A 75 2.21 6.34 -9.14
N HIS A 76 2.51 5.13 -8.67
CA HIS A 76 1.66 3.96 -8.87
C HIS A 76 0.24 4.17 -8.31
N PHE A 77 0.13 4.64 -7.08
CA PHE A 77 -1.17 4.89 -6.47
C PHE A 77 -1.93 6.03 -7.16
N ALA A 78 -1.25 7.09 -7.62
CA ALA A 78 -1.88 8.14 -8.42
C ALA A 78 -2.37 7.63 -9.78
N GLU A 79 -1.55 6.85 -10.49
CA GLU A 79 -1.89 6.26 -11.80
C GLU A 79 -3.17 5.41 -11.71
N HIS A 80 -3.32 4.66 -10.62
CA HIS A 80 -4.48 3.80 -10.37
C HIS A 80 -5.47 4.39 -9.36
N ARG A 81 -5.52 5.72 -9.19
CA ARG A 81 -6.34 6.41 -8.16
C ARG A 81 -7.80 5.98 -8.21
N ALA A 82 -8.41 5.94 -9.39
CA ALA A 82 -9.83 5.58 -9.54
C ALA A 82 -10.13 4.17 -8.98
N PHE A 83 -9.25 3.20 -9.26
CA PHE A 83 -9.35 1.85 -8.73
C PHE A 83 -9.20 1.82 -7.20
N TYR A 84 -8.10 2.38 -6.68
CA TYR A 84 -7.82 2.32 -5.25
C TYR A 84 -8.83 3.11 -4.42
N ARG A 85 -9.24 4.29 -4.88
CA ARG A 85 -10.29 5.09 -4.23
C ARG A 85 -11.59 4.30 -4.13
N ALA A 86 -12.03 3.68 -5.22
CA ALA A 86 -13.25 2.87 -5.23
C ALA A 86 -13.18 1.70 -4.23
N MET A 87 -12.04 1.02 -4.16
CA MET A 87 -11.80 -0.06 -3.19
C MET A 87 -11.85 0.45 -1.74
N LEU A 88 -11.25 1.60 -1.46
CA LEU A 88 -11.18 2.20 -0.13
C LEU A 88 -12.50 2.80 0.36
N THR A 89 -13.41 3.16 -0.54
CA THR A 89 -14.75 3.67 -0.20
C THR A 89 -15.85 2.61 -0.38
N GLY A 90 -15.49 1.40 -0.78
CA GLY A 90 -16.41 0.30 -1.10
C GLY A 90 -16.63 -0.70 0.04
N SER A 91 -17.41 -1.76 -0.23
CA SER A 91 -17.70 -2.82 0.75
C SER A 91 -16.47 -3.59 1.22
N CYS A 92 -15.44 -3.68 0.38
CA CYS A 92 -14.21 -4.40 0.66
C CYS A 92 -13.10 -3.53 1.31
N ALA A 93 -13.38 -2.27 1.66
CA ALA A 93 -12.38 -1.31 2.15
C ALA A 93 -11.55 -1.83 3.34
N PHE A 94 -12.21 -2.47 4.32
CA PHE A 94 -11.53 -3.05 5.48
C PHE A 94 -10.59 -4.19 5.08
N ALA A 95 -11.07 -5.14 4.28
CA ALA A 95 -10.29 -6.28 3.81
C ALA A 95 -9.09 -5.81 2.98
N MET A 96 -9.31 -4.87 2.07
CA MET A 96 -8.29 -4.24 1.24
C MET A 96 -7.19 -3.57 2.09
N THR A 97 -7.58 -2.71 3.03
CA THR A 97 -6.64 -1.99 3.91
C THR A 97 -5.82 -2.97 4.74
N ARG A 98 -6.46 -3.99 5.31
CA ARG A 98 -5.78 -5.02 6.10
C ARG A 98 -4.77 -5.81 5.25
N THR A 99 -5.16 -6.23 4.06
CA THR A 99 -4.29 -7.03 3.17
C THR A 99 -3.07 -6.23 2.70
N LEU A 100 -3.27 -4.99 2.23
CA LEU A 100 -2.14 -4.17 1.80
C LEU A 100 -1.22 -3.77 2.97
N ASN A 101 -1.77 -3.44 4.14
CA ASN A 101 -0.94 -3.16 5.31
C ASN A 101 -0.10 -4.39 5.71
N GLY A 102 -0.66 -5.60 5.65
CA GLY A 102 0.10 -6.83 5.88
C GLY A 102 1.21 -7.04 4.85
N LEU A 103 0.91 -6.82 3.56
CA LEU A 103 1.91 -6.87 2.48
C LEU A 103 3.06 -5.89 2.75
N PHE A 104 2.76 -4.60 2.96
CA PHE A 104 3.78 -3.58 3.19
C PHE A 104 4.52 -3.74 4.52
N SER A 105 3.86 -4.25 5.57
CA SER A 105 4.51 -4.58 6.84
C SER A 105 5.58 -5.64 6.66
N SER A 106 5.33 -6.66 5.84
CA SER A 106 6.33 -7.71 5.58
C SER A 106 7.53 -7.17 4.80
N LEU A 107 7.30 -6.29 3.83
CA LEU A 107 8.34 -5.62 3.05
C LEU A 107 9.18 -4.66 3.89
N ASN A 108 8.57 -3.95 4.83
CA ASN A 108 9.25 -2.98 5.70
C ASN A 108 10.08 -3.62 6.82
N ARG A 109 9.95 -4.94 7.08
CA ARG A 109 10.66 -5.61 8.18
C ARG A 109 12.18 -5.37 8.14
N LYS A 110 12.77 -5.40 6.94
CA LYS A 110 14.21 -5.12 6.76
C LYS A 110 14.56 -3.65 7.05
N ALA A 111 13.76 -2.71 6.54
CA ALA A 111 13.98 -1.28 6.77
C ALA A 111 13.81 -0.90 8.25
N THR A 112 12.87 -1.54 8.96
CA THR A 112 12.71 -1.37 10.40
C THR A 112 13.96 -1.83 11.16
N HIS A 113 14.52 -2.99 10.81
CA HIS A 113 15.75 -3.47 11.43
C HIS A 113 16.95 -2.52 11.17
N GLU A 114 17.09 -2.01 9.95
CA GLU A 114 18.16 -1.07 9.60
C GLU A 114 18.04 0.28 10.33
N LEU A 115 16.82 0.77 10.57
CA LEU A 115 16.59 2.09 11.16
C LEU A 115 16.58 2.07 12.70
N PHE A 116 16.14 0.96 13.32
CA PHE A 116 15.92 0.85 14.76
C PHE A 116 16.89 -0.11 15.47
N GLY A 117 17.71 -0.85 14.73
CA GLY A 117 18.65 -1.83 15.28
C GLY A 117 18.00 -3.15 15.68
N GLU A 118 18.70 -3.93 16.52
CA GLU A 118 18.17 -5.19 17.04
C GLU A 118 17.02 -4.91 18.02
N LEU A 119 15.84 -5.37 17.64
CA LEU A 119 14.63 -5.42 18.45
C LEU A 119 14.24 -6.88 18.67
N ASP A 120 13.55 -7.17 19.76
CA ASP A 120 12.93 -8.49 19.90
C ASP A 120 11.89 -8.73 18.78
N PRO A 121 11.62 -9.99 18.40
CA PRO A 121 10.81 -10.30 17.23
C PRO A 121 9.38 -9.71 17.27
N ASP A 122 8.78 -9.65 18.45
CA ASP A 122 7.41 -9.17 18.63
C ASP A 122 7.37 -7.65 18.47
N THR A 123 8.28 -6.92 19.12
CA THR A 123 8.42 -5.47 18.94
C THR A 123 8.75 -5.10 17.49
N ALA A 124 9.63 -5.85 16.83
CA ALA A 124 9.98 -5.61 15.43
C ALA A 124 8.76 -5.79 14.50
N GLN A 125 7.93 -6.79 14.78
CA GLN A 125 6.70 -7.05 14.04
C GLN A 125 5.67 -5.94 14.27
N ASP A 126 5.44 -5.55 15.52
CA ASP A 126 4.50 -4.49 15.88
C ASP A 126 4.94 -3.14 15.31
N LEU A 127 6.24 -2.84 15.32
CA LEU A 127 6.78 -1.62 14.72
C LEU A 127 6.64 -1.61 13.19
N ALA A 128 6.89 -2.73 12.53
CA ALA A 128 6.67 -2.84 11.08
C ALA A 128 5.18 -2.65 10.71
N ALA A 129 4.28 -3.24 11.50
CA ALA A 129 2.85 -3.06 11.34
C ALA A 129 2.40 -1.61 11.60
N PHE A 130 2.97 -0.97 12.62
CA PHE A 130 2.71 0.43 12.97
C PHE A 130 3.16 1.37 11.85
N VAL A 131 4.37 1.20 11.32
CA VAL A 131 4.90 2.01 10.21
C VAL A 131 4.08 1.80 8.94
N ALA A 132 3.76 0.55 8.59
CA ALA A 132 2.95 0.23 7.42
C ALA A 132 1.53 0.79 7.56
N GLY A 133 0.89 0.61 8.72
CA GLY A 133 -0.45 1.12 9.02
C GLY A 133 -0.52 2.64 8.99
N GLY A 134 0.43 3.32 9.65
CA GLY A 134 0.50 4.78 9.66
C GLY A 134 0.76 5.38 8.27
N THR A 135 1.66 4.76 7.50
CA THR A 135 1.89 5.13 6.09
C THR A 135 0.64 4.91 5.26
N GLY A 136 -0.01 3.74 5.44
CA GLY A 136 -1.25 3.36 4.76
C GLY A 136 -2.37 4.37 5.02
N THR A 137 -2.55 4.86 6.24
CA THR A 137 -3.53 5.90 6.56
C THR A 137 -3.27 7.18 5.74
N VAL A 138 -2.03 7.67 5.71
CA VAL A 138 -1.70 8.90 4.95
C VAL A 138 -1.93 8.72 3.44
N VAL A 139 -1.61 7.54 2.90
CA VAL A 139 -1.84 7.22 1.49
C VAL A 139 -3.34 7.09 1.19
N ASN A 140 -4.10 6.44 2.07
CA ASN A 140 -5.55 6.29 1.92
C ASN A 140 -6.24 7.65 1.89
N ASP A 141 -5.95 8.52 2.86
CA ASP A 141 -6.51 9.88 2.91
C ASP A 141 -6.17 10.66 1.64
N TRP A 142 -4.94 10.53 1.14
CA TRP A 142 -4.53 11.18 -0.12
C TRP A 142 -5.30 10.65 -1.35
N LEU A 143 -5.54 9.34 -1.42
CA LEU A 143 -6.32 8.72 -2.49
C LEU A 143 -7.83 9.09 -2.44
N ILE A 144 -8.37 9.26 -1.23
CA ILE A 144 -9.79 9.53 -0.99
C ILE A 144 -10.10 11.03 -1.02
N ASP A 145 -9.22 11.90 -0.52
CA ASP A 145 -9.55 13.31 -0.32
C ASP A 145 -8.57 14.28 -1.00
N GLY A 146 -7.47 13.77 -1.58
CA GLY A 146 -6.51 14.62 -2.29
C GLY A 146 -7.11 15.29 -3.54
N ASP A 147 -6.51 16.41 -3.96
CA ASP A 147 -6.92 17.15 -5.14
C ASP A 147 -6.77 16.34 -6.46
N ASP A 148 -7.49 16.77 -7.50
CA ASP A 148 -7.41 16.18 -8.84
C ASP A 148 -6.77 17.17 -9.84
N PRO A 149 -5.61 16.85 -10.46
CA PRO A 149 -4.84 15.61 -10.32
C PRO A 149 -4.05 15.54 -9.00
N LEU A 150 -3.81 14.31 -8.55
CA LEU A 150 -2.91 14.05 -7.43
C LEU A 150 -1.47 14.46 -7.75
N ASP A 151 -0.75 14.96 -6.75
CA ASP A 151 0.70 15.22 -6.84
C ASP A 151 1.52 14.14 -6.09
N PRO A 152 2.18 13.20 -6.81
CA PRO A 152 3.05 12.19 -6.21
C PRO A 152 4.31 12.75 -5.53
N GLU A 153 4.86 13.87 -6.00
CA GLU A 153 6.03 14.51 -5.39
C GLU A 153 5.66 15.10 -4.04
N GLU A 154 4.46 15.70 -3.92
CA GLU A 154 3.97 16.20 -2.64
C GLU A 154 3.80 15.07 -1.62
N LEU A 155 3.13 13.97 -1.98
CA LEU A 155 2.99 12.81 -1.09
C LEU A 155 4.36 12.26 -0.69
N THR A 156 5.28 12.14 -1.65
CA THR A 156 6.66 11.69 -1.39
C THR A 156 7.35 12.57 -0.36
N ASN A 157 7.28 13.90 -0.54
CA ASN A 157 7.87 14.86 0.38
C ASN A 157 7.24 14.76 1.78
N ARG A 158 5.91 14.58 1.87
CA ARG A 158 5.20 14.39 3.15
C ARG A 158 5.67 13.13 3.88
N LEU A 159 5.73 11.99 3.20
CA LEU A 159 6.15 10.72 3.79
C LEU A 159 7.62 10.74 4.22
N LEU A 160 8.52 11.34 3.43
CA LEU A 160 9.93 11.47 3.81
C LEU A 160 10.12 12.38 5.03
N ARG A 161 9.34 13.48 5.14
CA ARG A 161 9.36 14.34 6.33
C ARG A 161 8.90 13.58 7.58
N LEU A 162 7.86 12.75 7.46
CA LEU A 162 7.39 11.89 8.56
C LEU A 162 8.46 10.86 8.95
N GLY A 163 9.05 10.16 7.98
CA GLY A 163 10.14 9.21 8.22
C GLY A 163 11.34 9.84 8.95
N ALA A 164 11.71 11.08 8.57
CA ALA A 164 12.79 11.81 9.22
C ALA A 164 12.53 12.16 10.69
N VAL A 165 11.28 12.22 11.15
CA VAL A 165 10.96 12.38 12.58
C VAL A 165 11.43 11.15 13.36
N PHE A 166 11.10 9.96 12.86
CA PHE A 166 11.51 8.70 13.49
C PHE A 166 13.03 8.50 13.47
N ALA A 167 13.70 8.85 12.37
CA ALA A 167 15.16 8.75 12.28
C ALA A 167 15.87 9.67 13.30
N ARG A 168 15.35 10.89 13.53
CA ARG A 168 15.92 11.85 14.48
C ARG A 168 15.75 11.44 15.94
N THR A 169 14.62 10.81 16.29
CA THR A 169 14.41 10.31 17.66
C THR A 169 15.36 9.15 18.00
N HIS A 170 15.83 8.39 17.00
CA HIS A 170 16.86 7.35 17.18
C HIS A 170 18.29 7.89 17.20
N HIS A 171 18.55 9.04 16.59
CA HIS A 171 19.87 9.68 16.56
C HIS A 171 20.12 10.67 17.72
N ALA A 172 19.24 10.74 18.72
CA ALA A 172 19.51 11.54 19.91
C ALA A 172 20.79 11.01 20.59
N PRO A 173 21.87 11.82 20.68
CA PRO A 173 23.07 11.39 21.37
C PRO A 173 22.73 11.24 22.86
N SER A 174 23.33 10.24 23.50
CA SER A 174 23.45 10.15 24.95
C SER A 174 24.05 11.46 25.48
N ALA A 175 23.20 12.44 25.78
CA ALA A 175 23.57 13.60 26.55
C ALA A 175 23.56 13.16 28.01
N GLU A 176 24.69 13.41 28.68
CA GLU A 176 25.03 13.09 30.09
C GLU A 176 25.61 11.67 30.28
N GLY A 177 26.83 11.47 30.80
CA GLY A 177 27.52 12.27 31.82
C GLY A 177 28.83 12.92 31.38
N HIS A 178 28.86 14.24 31.51
CA HIS A 178 30.08 15.01 31.78
C HIS A 178 30.46 14.87 33.27
N ALA A 179 31.77 14.95 33.52
CA ALA A 179 32.45 15.40 34.75
C ALA A 179 32.50 14.43 35.94
N ARG A 180 33.61 13.73 36.12
CA ARG A 180 34.81 14.22 36.82
C ARG A 180 35.98 13.26 36.69
#